data_AF-A0AAV7CFC3-F1
#
_entry.id   AF-A0AAV7CFC3-F1
#
_cell.length_a   1.000
_cell.length_b   1.000
_cell.length_c   1.000
_cell.angle_alpha   90.00
_cell.angle_beta   90.00
_cell.angle_gamma   90.00
#
_symmetry.space_group_name_H-M   'P 1'
#
loop_
_entity.id
_entity.type
_entity.pdbx_description
1 polymer ?
#
loop_
_entity_poly.entity_id
_entity_poly.type
_entity_poly.pdbx_seq_one_letter_code
_entity_poly.pdbx_strand_id
1 'polypeptide(L)'
;MSSSETSVMKIPKLPFLLFVVLCITLYISYHRWNPSTHTELKSGYGLERAPASDEIFYGIMFDAGSTGTRVHVYKFSQTSSGAPHLEHELFKAIKPGLSEYADNPDKCAPGIKELLDIALKEIPEHLRKSTPLILKATAGLRLLPEEKAQKLLDTVKNIFQSSPFLVGKESVSIMDGTDEGIFAWITVNFLTGRHC
;
A
#
# COMPACT_ATOMS: atom_id res chain seq x y z
N MET A 1 -50.41 -25.42 52.22
CA MET A 1 -50.69 -23.97 52.23
C MET A 1 -49.46 -23.27 52.80
N SER A 2 -49.06 -22.13 52.22
CA SER A 2 -47.84 -21.32 52.50
C SER A 2 -46.55 -21.85 51.84
N SER A 3 -46.19 -21.44 50.62
CA SER A 3 -45.64 -20.15 50.14
C SER A 3 -44.10 -20.15 50.13
N SER A 4 -43.54 -20.40 48.95
CA SER A 4 -42.11 -20.28 48.64
C SER A 4 -41.75 -18.82 48.31
N GLU A 5 -40.88 -18.19 49.11
CA GLU A 5 -40.20 -16.95 48.75
C GLU A 5 -38.84 -17.28 48.11
N THR A 6 -38.61 -16.77 46.90
CA THR A 6 -37.33 -16.84 46.20
C THR A 6 -36.46 -15.64 46.57
N SER A 7 -35.41 -15.87 47.35
CA SER A 7 -34.43 -14.84 47.73
C SER A 7 -33.53 -14.48 46.55
N VAL A 8 -33.79 -13.35 45.88
CA VAL A 8 -32.90 -12.80 44.85
C VAL A 8 -31.61 -12.30 45.50
N MET A 9 -30.49 -12.96 45.22
CA MET A 9 -29.17 -12.60 45.73
C MET A 9 -28.69 -11.29 45.09
N LYS A 10 -28.81 -10.17 45.82
CA LYS A 10 -28.27 -8.87 45.40
C LYS A 10 -26.76 -8.85 45.59
N ILE A 11 -26.02 -9.04 44.50
CA ILE A 11 -24.55 -8.92 44.50
C ILE A 11 -24.19 -7.48 44.90
N PRO A 12 -23.39 -7.27 45.97
CA PRO A 12 -23.02 -5.93 46.39
C PRO A 12 -22.20 -5.26 45.28
N LYS A 13 -22.63 -4.07 44.84
CA LYS A 13 -21.98 -3.29 43.77
C LYS A 13 -20.59 -2.75 44.18
N LEU A 14 -20.28 -2.80 45.47
CA LEU A 14 -19.06 -2.25 46.07
C LEU A 14 -17.78 -3.01 45.67
N PRO A 15 -17.69 -4.36 45.78
CA PRO A 15 -16.51 -5.10 45.30
C PRO A 15 -16.30 -4.98 43.79
N PHE A 16 -17.36 -4.88 42.99
CA PHE A 16 -17.25 -4.67 41.53
C PHE A 16 -16.66 -3.29 41.21
N LEU A 17 -17.11 -2.24 41.90
CA LEU A 17 -16.56 -0.90 41.74
C LEU A 17 -15.09 -0.83 42.15
N LEU A 18 -14.71 -1.50 43.25
CA LEU A 18 -13.31 -1.57 43.69
C LEU A 18 -12.42 -2.31 42.69
N PHE A 19 -12.93 -3.38 42.07
CA PHE A 19 -12.20 -4.10 41.02
C PHE A 19 -11.99 -3.24 39.76
N VAL A 20 -13.03 -2.52 39.32
CA VAL A 20 -12.93 -1.62 38.16
C VAL A 20 -11.94 -0.47 38.43
N VAL A 21 -11.98 0.13 39.62
CA VAL A 21 -11.01 1.16 40.02
C VAL A 21 -9.59 0.61 40.07
N LEU A 22 -9.39 -0.61 40.58
CA LEU A 22 -8.09 -1.28 40.59
C LEU A 22 -7.57 -1.56 39.17
N CYS A 23 -8.43 -2.01 38.25
CA CYS A 23 -8.05 -2.23 36.85
C CYS A 23 -7.65 -0.91 36.17
N ILE A 24 -8.38 0.19 36.42
CA ILE A 24 -8.05 1.51 35.87
C ILE A 24 -6.73 2.04 36.43
N THR A 25 -6.49 1.90 37.74
CA THR A 25 -5.23 2.36 38.34
C THR A 25 -4.02 1.55 37.86
N LEU A 26 -4.17 0.22 37.70
CA LEU A 26 -3.13 -0.62 37.09
C LEU A 26 -2.90 -0.27 35.63
N TYR A 27 -3.96 0.00 34.86
CA TYR A 27 -3.86 0.40 33.46
C TYR A 27 -3.16 1.76 33.28
N ILE A 28 -3.53 2.76 34.09
CA ILE A 28 -2.86 4.07 34.07
C ILE A 28 -1.41 3.95 34.55
N SER A 29 -1.12 3.10 35.54
CA SER A 29 0.25 2.85 36.00
C SER A 29 1.07 2.17 34.91
N TYR A 30 0.52 1.18 34.21
CA TYR A 30 1.16 0.50 33.08
C TYR A 30 1.47 1.47 31.94
N HIS A 31 0.52 2.33 31.57
CA HIS A 31 0.73 3.33 30.51
C HIS A 31 1.65 4.48 30.92
N ARG A 32 1.73 4.81 32.22
CA ARG A 32 2.61 5.88 32.75
C ARG A 32 4.00 5.37 33.15
N TRP A 33 4.20 4.05 33.19
CA TRP A 33 5.49 3.37 33.41
C TRP A 33 6.36 3.29 32.16
N ASN A 34 5.92 3.81 31.02
CA ASN A 34 6.83 4.05 29.89
C ASN A 34 7.08 5.55 29.68
N PRO A 35 7.79 6.23 30.59
CA PRO A 35 8.45 7.47 30.24
C PRO A 35 9.66 7.09 29.38
N SER A 36 9.57 7.31 28.08
CA SER A 36 10.75 7.35 27.21
C SER A 36 11.72 8.35 27.82
N THR A 37 12.81 7.83 28.37
CA THR A 37 13.98 8.58 28.79
C THR A 37 14.61 9.20 27.55
N HIS A 38 14.17 10.40 27.16
CA HIS A 38 14.98 11.25 26.29
C HIS A 38 16.10 11.86 27.11
N THR A 39 17.13 11.04 27.33
CA THR A 39 18.46 11.52 27.71
C THR A 39 18.99 12.36 26.56
N GLU A 40 18.91 13.69 26.68
CA GLU A 40 19.69 14.60 25.86
C GLU A 40 21.19 14.39 26.15
N LEU A 41 21.84 13.55 25.36
CA LEU A 41 23.29 13.59 25.22
C LEU A 41 23.63 14.65 24.17
N LYS A 42 23.97 15.85 24.66
CA LYS A 42 24.73 16.84 23.90
C LYS A 42 26.06 16.21 23.47
N SER A 43 26.13 15.72 22.24
CA SER A 43 27.40 15.47 21.57
C SER A 43 27.71 16.67 20.68
N GLY A 44 28.50 17.59 21.25
CA GLY A 44 29.15 18.63 20.48
C GLY A 44 30.36 18.04 19.78
N TYR A 45 30.21 17.71 18.49
CA TYR A 45 31.27 17.80 17.49
C TYR A 45 30.59 18.17 16.17
N GLY A 46 30.90 19.37 15.68
CA GLY A 46 30.39 19.87 14.41
C GLY A 46 30.92 19.03 13.26
N LEU A 47 30.08 18.12 12.77
CA LEU A 47 30.08 17.72 11.37
C LEU A 47 29.01 18.57 10.72
N GLU A 48 29.45 19.48 9.87
CA GLU A 48 28.60 20.20 8.93
C GLU A 48 27.70 19.17 8.25
N ARG A 49 26.40 19.15 8.62
CA ARG A 49 25.42 18.32 7.90
C ARG A 49 25.48 18.81 6.47
N ALA A 50 25.92 17.94 5.56
CA ALA A 50 25.71 18.14 4.13
C ALA A 50 24.23 18.57 3.95
N PRO A 51 23.95 19.56 3.08
CA PRO A 51 22.58 19.99 2.86
C PRO A 51 21.75 18.74 2.55
N ALA A 52 20.61 18.59 3.25
CA ALA A 52 19.72 17.45 3.06
C ALA A 52 19.38 17.39 1.56
N SER A 53 19.95 16.41 0.86
CA SER A 53 19.64 16.21 -0.55
C SER A 53 18.27 15.57 -0.62
N ASP A 54 17.33 16.25 -1.27
CA ASP A 54 16.03 15.67 -1.58
C ASP A 54 16.25 14.47 -2.51
N GLU A 55 15.93 13.27 -2.03
CA GLU A 55 15.95 12.07 -2.85
C GLU A 55 14.69 12.05 -3.71
N ILE A 56 14.87 11.96 -5.03
CA ILE A 56 13.75 11.83 -5.97
C ILE A 56 13.68 10.38 -6.42
N PHE A 57 12.50 9.80 -6.32
CA PHE A 57 12.24 8.45 -6.82
C PHE A 57 10.88 8.36 -7.48
N TYR A 58 10.73 7.34 -8.34
CA TYR A 58 9.54 7.11 -9.13
C TYR A 58 8.94 5.74 -8.81
N GLY A 59 7.66 5.57 -9.12
CA GLY A 59 6.99 4.27 -9.11
C GLY A 59 5.96 4.20 -10.21
N ILE A 60 5.85 3.04 -10.88
CA ILE A 60 4.87 2.81 -11.93
C ILE A 60 3.88 1.73 -11.47
N MET A 61 2.60 2.08 -11.44
CA MET A 61 1.51 1.17 -11.11
C MET A 61 0.55 1.04 -12.29
N PHE A 62 0.39 -0.18 -12.78
CA PHE A 62 -0.66 -0.54 -13.71
C PHE A 62 -1.85 -1.12 -12.95
N ASP A 63 -3.04 -0.56 -13.19
CA ASP A 63 -4.31 -1.12 -12.75
C ASP A 63 -5.01 -1.75 -13.96
N ALA A 64 -5.10 -3.09 -13.95
CA ALA A 64 -5.77 -3.85 -15.00
C ALA A 64 -7.20 -4.21 -14.55
N GLY A 65 -8.14 -3.34 -14.92
CA GLY A 65 -9.57 -3.53 -14.72
C GLY A 65 -10.24 -4.31 -15.86
N SER A 66 -11.50 -4.70 -15.63
CA SER A 66 -12.35 -5.32 -16.65
C SER A 66 -12.68 -4.36 -17.80
N THR A 67 -12.88 -3.08 -17.49
CA THR A 67 -13.32 -2.06 -18.46
C THR A 67 -12.19 -1.28 -19.11
N GLY A 68 -10.97 -1.41 -18.60
CA GLY A 68 -9.81 -0.69 -19.10
C GLY A 68 -8.56 -0.98 -18.29
N THR A 69 -7.41 -0.66 -18.89
CA THR A 69 -6.09 -0.74 -18.24
C THR A 69 -5.56 0.67 -18.06
N ARG A 70 -5.02 0.95 -16.88
CA ARG A 70 -4.50 2.27 -16.50
C ARG A 70 -3.03 2.15 -16.12
N VAL A 71 -2.28 3.23 -16.32
CA VAL A 71 -0.94 3.42 -15.76
C VAL A 71 -0.95 4.71 -14.93
N HIS A 72 -0.33 4.60 -13.76
CA HIS A 72 0.01 5.70 -12.88
C HIS A 72 1.53 5.75 -12.77
N VAL A 73 2.13 6.91 -13.04
CA VAL A 73 3.55 7.17 -12.81
C VAL A 73 3.65 8.22 -11.73
N TYR A 74 4.13 7.81 -10.56
CA TYR A 74 4.28 8.68 -9.41
C TYR A 74 5.72 9.17 -9.31
N LYS A 75 5.88 10.46 -9.00
CA LYS A 75 7.16 11.09 -8.65
C LYS A 75 7.09 11.51 -7.20
N PHE A 76 8.05 11.06 -6.40
CA PHE A 76 8.18 11.41 -4.99
C PHE A 76 9.47 12.16 -4.74
N SER A 77 9.42 13.09 -3.79
CA SER A 77 10.58 13.70 -3.14
C SER A 77 10.61 13.29 -1.67
N GLN A 78 11.78 12.97 -1.15
CA GLN A 78 11.96 12.65 0.25
C GLN A 78 13.20 13.33 0.81
N THR A 79 13.01 14.08 1.91
CA THR A 79 14.14 14.55 2.72
C THR A 79 14.68 13.38 3.55
N SER A 80 15.96 13.43 3.91
CA SER A 80 16.65 12.34 4.62
C SER A 80 16.04 11.91 5.97
N SER A 81 15.09 12.66 6.52
CA SER A 81 14.34 12.29 7.72
C SER A 81 12.82 12.45 7.58
N GLY A 82 12.30 12.73 6.38
CA GLY A 82 10.88 12.99 6.13
C GLY A 82 10.14 11.79 5.54
N ALA A 83 8.81 11.83 5.60
CA ALA A 83 7.97 10.92 4.81
C ALA A 83 8.05 11.30 3.32
N PRO A 84 7.91 10.33 2.39
CA PRO A 84 7.81 10.64 0.98
C PRO A 84 6.67 11.61 0.68
N HIS A 85 6.95 12.65 -0.08
CA HIS A 85 5.95 13.59 -0.58
C HIS A 85 5.70 13.31 -2.06
N LEU A 86 4.43 13.15 -2.44
CA LEU A 86 4.04 12.99 -3.85
C LEU A 86 4.10 14.35 -4.55
N GLU A 87 5.05 14.51 -5.47
CA GLU A 87 5.19 15.76 -6.25
C GLU A 87 4.29 15.77 -7.47
N HIS A 88 4.22 14.65 -8.18
CA HIS A 88 3.52 14.55 -9.47
C HIS A 88 2.99 13.14 -9.70
N GLU A 89 1.81 13.08 -10.31
CA GLU A 89 1.21 11.85 -10.81
C GLU A 89 0.85 12.04 -12.29
N LEU A 90 1.41 11.20 -13.15
CA LEU A 90 0.93 11.05 -14.52
C LEU A 90 -0.05 9.87 -14.56
N PHE A 91 -1.24 10.13 -15.11
CA PHE A 91 -2.29 9.13 -15.30
C PHE A 91 -2.65 8.97 -16.78
N LYS A 92 -2.74 7.71 -17.25
CA LYS A 92 -3.30 7.37 -18.56
C LYS A 92 -4.13 6.09 -18.48
N ALA A 93 -5.23 6.05 -19.21
CA ALA A 93 -6.08 4.86 -19.37
C ALA A 93 -6.31 4.52 -20.84
N ILE A 94 -6.42 3.22 -21.12
CA ILE A 94 -6.81 2.66 -22.42
C ILE A 94 -7.97 1.68 -22.27
N LYS A 95 -8.64 1.40 -23.39
CA LYS A 95 -9.70 0.38 -23.53
C LYS A 95 -9.40 -0.50 -24.74
N PRO A 96 -9.86 -1.77 -24.77
CA PRO A 96 -10.57 -2.48 -23.70
C PRO A 96 -9.66 -2.88 -22.52
N GLY A 97 -10.26 -3.41 -21.45
CA GLY A 97 -9.54 -3.93 -20.29
C GLY A 97 -8.80 -5.23 -20.58
N LEU A 98 -7.91 -5.62 -19.65
CA LEU A 98 -7.03 -6.77 -19.87
C LEU A 98 -7.83 -8.08 -20.03
N SER A 99 -8.94 -8.25 -19.30
CA SER A 99 -9.79 -9.45 -19.36
C SER A 99 -10.36 -9.76 -20.75
N GLU A 100 -10.57 -8.74 -21.59
CA GLU A 100 -11.07 -8.93 -22.96
C GLU A 100 -10.08 -9.67 -23.87
N TYR A 101 -8.80 -9.76 -23.46
CA TYR A 101 -7.77 -10.47 -24.19
C TYR A 101 -7.53 -11.90 -23.68
N ALA A 102 -8.39 -12.43 -22.80
CA ALA A 102 -8.22 -13.76 -22.20
C ALA A 102 -8.04 -14.89 -23.22
N ASP A 103 -8.72 -14.81 -24.36
CA ASP A 103 -8.62 -15.81 -25.43
C ASP A 103 -7.41 -15.60 -26.34
N ASN A 104 -6.86 -14.39 -26.41
CA ASN A 104 -5.72 -14.04 -27.25
C ASN A 104 -4.77 -13.08 -26.51
N PRO A 105 -3.98 -13.57 -25.54
CA PRO A 105 -3.12 -12.73 -24.69
C PRO A 105 -2.18 -11.80 -25.46
N ASP A 106 -1.64 -12.23 -26.59
CA ASP A 106 -0.71 -11.42 -27.39
C ASP A 106 -1.32 -10.10 -27.90
N LYS A 107 -2.65 -10.04 -28.01
CA LYS A 107 -3.36 -8.82 -28.44
C LYS A 107 -3.33 -7.71 -27.39
N CYS A 108 -3.02 -8.01 -26.12
CA CYS A 108 -2.85 -6.96 -25.10
C CYS A 108 -1.53 -6.21 -25.26
N ALA A 109 -0.53 -6.79 -25.93
CA ALA A 109 0.83 -6.28 -25.96
C ALA A 109 0.96 -4.85 -26.51
N PRO A 110 0.28 -4.45 -27.61
CA PRO A 110 0.36 -3.08 -28.11
C PRO A 110 -0.13 -2.04 -27.09
N GLY A 111 -1.24 -2.31 -26.40
CA GLY A 111 -1.79 -1.40 -25.38
C GLY A 111 -0.89 -1.28 -24.16
N ILE A 112 -0.31 -2.39 -23.69
CA ILE A 112 0.65 -2.35 -22.57
C ILE A 112 1.92 -1.58 -22.96
N LYS A 113 2.41 -1.77 -24.20
CA LYS A 113 3.58 -1.03 -24.72
C LYS A 113 3.29 0.46 -24.86
N GLU A 114 2.11 0.85 -25.32
CA GLU A 114 1.71 2.27 -25.38
C GLU A 114 1.79 2.94 -24.00
N LEU A 115 1.28 2.26 -22.96
CA LEU A 115 1.34 2.77 -21.59
C LEU A 115 2.78 2.80 -21.04
N LEU A 116 3.61 1.80 -21.38
CA LEU A 116 5.03 1.79 -21.01
C LEU A 116 5.81 2.93 -21.68
N ASP A 117 5.53 3.23 -22.96
CA ASP A 117 6.16 4.32 -23.69
C ASP A 117 5.88 5.68 -23.05
N ILE A 118 4.70 5.84 -22.45
CA ILE A 118 4.37 7.04 -21.68
C ILE A 118 5.23 7.12 -20.41
N ALA A 119 5.37 6.02 -19.66
CA ALA A 119 6.24 5.98 -18.49
C ALA A 119 7.72 6.23 -18.84
N LEU A 120 8.18 5.72 -19.98
CA LEU A 120 9.54 5.96 -20.48
C LEU A 120 9.82 7.43 -20.79
N LYS A 121 8.83 8.16 -21.29
CA LYS A 121 8.95 9.60 -21.57
C LYS A 121 8.98 10.44 -20.30
N GLU A 122 8.24 10.01 -19.27
CA GLU A 122 8.16 10.71 -17.98
C GLU A 122 9.43 10.52 -17.15
N ILE A 123 9.98 9.30 -17.12
CA ILE A 123 11.06 8.93 -16.18
C ILE A 123 12.45 9.12 -16.82
N PRO A 124 13.34 9.93 -16.20
CA PRO A 124 14.72 10.09 -16.65
C PRO A 124 15.48 8.77 -16.74
N GLU A 125 16.31 8.61 -17.77
CA GLU A 125 16.97 7.33 -18.09
C GLU A 125 17.78 6.74 -16.93
N HIS A 126 18.48 7.58 -16.17
CA HIS A 126 19.31 7.17 -15.03
C HIS A 126 18.50 6.62 -13.84
N LEU A 127 17.19 6.91 -13.76
CA LEU A 127 16.29 6.43 -12.69
C LEU A 127 15.44 5.23 -13.11
N ARG A 128 15.42 4.86 -14.39
CA ARG A 128 14.55 3.78 -14.88
C ARG A 128 14.85 2.44 -14.20
N LYS A 129 16.14 2.10 -14.06
CA LYS A 129 16.58 0.83 -13.44
C LYS A 129 16.23 0.70 -11.96
N SER A 130 16.01 1.81 -11.24
CA SER A 130 15.58 1.81 -9.84
C SER A 130 14.07 2.01 -9.68
N THR A 131 13.34 2.29 -10.76
CA THR A 131 11.91 2.56 -10.70
C THR A 131 11.11 1.25 -10.72
N PRO A 132 10.40 0.87 -9.64
CA PRO A 132 9.56 -0.32 -9.62
C PRO A 132 8.40 -0.19 -10.61
N LEU A 133 8.21 -1.24 -11.39
CA LEU A 133 7.10 -1.41 -12.31
C LEU A 133 6.22 -2.57 -11.84
N ILE A 134 4.97 -2.26 -11.51
CA ILE A 134 4.01 -3.21 -10.94
C ILE A 134 2.71 -3.14 -11.74
N LEU A 135 2.10 -4.30 -12.00
CA LEU A 135 0.72 -4.44 -12.46
C LEU A 135 -0.08 -5.24 -11.45
N LYS A 136 -1.25 -4.69 -11.10
CA LYS A 136 -2.23 -5.39 -10.29
C LYS A 136 -3.54 -5.48 -11.06
N ALA A 137 -3.96 -6.72 -11.32
CA ALA A 137 -5.23 -7.00 -11.94
C ALA A 137 -6.34 -7.14 -10.90
N THR A 138 -7.50 -6.58 -11.20
CA THR A 138 -8.64 -6.53 -10.28
C THR A 138 -9.70 -7.58 -10.65
N ALA A 139 -10.92 -7.42 -10.16
CA ALA A 139 -12.03 -8.38 -10.25
C ALA A 139 -12.25 -8.99 -11.65
N GLY A 140 -12.00 -8.27 -12.74
CA GLY A 140 -12.18 -8.77 -14.10
C GLY A 140 -11.36 -10.03 -14.42
N LEU A 141 -10.12 -10.11 -13.93
CA LEU A 141 -9.25 -11.27 -14.16
C LEU A 141 -9.51 -12.40 -13.16
N ARG A 142 -10.07 -12.11 -11.97
CA ARG A 142 -10.46 -13.13 -10.98
C ARG A 142 -11.56 -14.06 -11.49
N LEU A 143 -12.38 -13.60 -12.43
CA LEU A 143 -13.49 -14.35 -13.01
C LEU A 143 -13.08 -15.23 -14.20
N LEU A 144 -11.85 -15.11 -14.68
CA LEU A 144 -11.35 -15.92 -15.78
C LEU A 144 -10.91 -17.31 -15.26
N PRO A 145 -10.94 -18.35 -16.13
CA PRO A 145 -10.25 -19.60 -15.83
C PRO A 145 -8.78 -19.35 -15.51
N GLU A 146 -8.27 -20.00 -14.46
CA GLU A 146 -6.91 -19.79 -13.92
C GLU A 146 -5.83 -19.85 -15.00
N GLU A 147 -5.90 -20.83 -15.90
CA GLU A 147 -4.95 -20.99 -17.01
C GLU A 147 -4.92 -19.76 -17.94
N LYS A 148 -6.10 -19.21 -18.28
CA LYS A 148 -6.20 -18.03 -19.15
C LYS A 148 -5.67 -16.78 -18.45
N ALA A 149 -6.03 -16.60 -17.18
CA ALA A 149 -5.54 -15.50 -16.38
C ALA A 149 -4.02 -15.56 -16.25
N GLN A 150 -3.46 -16.72 -15.92
CA GLN A 150 -2.01 -16.91 -15.77
C GLN A 150 -1.27 -16.64 -17.08
N LYS A 151 -1.74 -17.19 -18.20
CA LYS A 151 -1.13 -16.94 -19.51
C LYS A 151 -1.10 -15.46 -19.87
N LEU A 152 -2.17 -14.74 -19.54
CA LEU A 152 -2.27 -13.30 -19.77
C LEU A 152 -1.30 -12.50 -18.88
N LEU A 153 -1.19 -12.86 -17.60
CA LEU A 153 -0.22 -12.25 -16.68
C LEU A 153 1.22 -12.54 -17.11
N ASP A 154 1.51 -13.75 -17.59
CA ASP A 154 2.82 -14.14 -18.10
C ASP A 154 3.19 -13.34 -19.36
N THR A 155 2.25 -13.13 -20.29
CA THR A 155 2.47 -12.25 -21.45
C THR A 155 2.83 -10.83 -21.01
N VAL A 156 2.10 -10.26 -20.04
CA VAL A 156 2.43 -8.93 -19.50
C VAL A 156 3.79 -8.92 -18.80
N LYS A 157 4.08 -9.93 -17.98
CA LYS A 157 5.34 -10.06 -17.27
C LYS A 157 6.54 -10.11 -18.22
N ASN A 158 6.42 -10.83 -19.33
CA ASN A 158 7.46 -10.88 -20.37
C ASN A 158 7.68 -9.50 -21.01
N ILE A 159 6.60 -8.74 -21.26
CA ILE A 159 6.71 -7.37 -21.77
C ILE A 159 7.42 -6.48 -20.73
N PHE A 160 7.05 -6.60 -19.45
CA PHE A 160 7.67 -5.81 -18.38
C PHE A 160 9.17 -6.13 -18.24
N GLN A 161 9.55 -7.41 -18.29
CA GLN A 161 10.95 -7.83 -18.24
C GLN A 161 11.80 -7.31 -19.40
N SER A 162 11.18 -7.00 -20.55
CA SER A 162 11.86 -6.37 -21.69
C SER A 162 12.04 -4.85 -21.54
N SER A 163 11.42 -4.24 -20.53
CA SER A 163 11.53 -2.80 -20.25
C SER A 163 12.77 -2.48 -19.40
N PRO A 164 13.26 -1.23 -19.38
CA PRO A 164 14.40 -0.82 -18.57
C PRO A 164 14.06 -0.59 -17.09
N PHE A 165 12.85 -0.94 -16.64
CA PHE A 165 12.36 -0.71 -15.29
C PHE A 165 12.68 -1.88 -14.34
N LEU A 166 12.56 -1.64 -13.03
CA LEU A 166 12.74 -2.67 -12.01
C LEU A 166 11.50 -3.56 -11.94
N VAL A 167 11.65 -4.83 -12.36
CA VAL A 167 10.57 -5.82 -12.39
C VAL A 167 10.86 -6.96 -11.40
N GLY A 168 10.19 -6.92 -10.25
CA GLY A 168 10.27 -7.98 -9.23
C GLY A 168 9.51 -9.26 -9.60
N LYS A 169 9.66 -10.32 -8.80
CA LYS A 169 8.98 -11.61 -9.02
C LYS A 169 7.44 -11.49 -9.00
N GLU A 170 6.92 -10.70 -8.06
CA GLU A 170 5.49 -10.44 -7.81
C GLU A 170 5.02 -9.10 -8.43
N SER A 171 5.74 -8.62 -9.44
CA SER A 171 5.44 -7.37 -10.15
C SER A 171 4.10 -7.43 -10.87
N VAL A 172 3.74 -8.58 -11.44
CA VAL A 172 2.48 -8.77 -12.18
C VAL A 172 1.68 -9.84 -11.45
N SER A 173 0.56 -9.45 -10.85
CA SER A 173 -0.31 -10.39 -10.13
C SER A 173 -1.76 -9.94 -10.12
N ILE A 174 -2.65 -10.85 -9.78
CA ILE A 174 -4.02 -10.52 -9.42
C ILE A 174 -3.99 -10.01 -7.98
N MET A 175 -4.63 -8.87 -7.72
CA MET A 175 -4.82 -8.37 -6.36
C MET A 175 -5.94 -9.18 -5.70
N ASP A 176 -5.88 -9.47 -4.39
CA ASP A 176 -7.07 -9.96 -3.67
C ASP A 176 -7.99 -8.79 -3.27
N GLY A 177 -9.28 -9.05 -3.04
CA GLY A 177 -10.21 -8.03 -2.55
C GLY A 177 -9.82 -7.48 -1.17
N THR A 178 -9.18 -8.30 -0.33
CA THR A 178 -8.64 -7.85 0.96
C THR A 178 -7.48 -6.87 0.76
N ASP A 179 -6.58 -7.17 -0.17
CA ASP A 179 -5.45 -6.32 -0.52
C ASP A 179 -5.93 -4.98 -1.10
N GLU A 180 -6.97 -4.98 -1.94
CA GLU A 180 -7.60 -3.76 -2.45
C GLU A 180 -8.01 -2.82 -1.30
N GLY A 181 -8.62 -3.37 -0.24
CA GLY A 181 -9.01 -2.60 0.95
C GLY A 181 -7.81 -2.05 1.74
N ILE A 182 -6.75 -2.84 1.89
CA ILE A 182 -5.52 -2.41 2.59
C ILE A 182 -4.83 -1.30 1.80
N PHE A 183 -4.65 -1.47 0.49
CA PHE A 183 -4.01 -0.45 -0.35
C PHE A 183 -4.82 0.84 -0.43
N ALA A 184 -6.16 0.75 -0.46
CA ALA A 184 -7.03 1.92 -0.37
C ALA A 184 -6.83 2.67 0.97
N TRP A 185 -6.77 1.94 2.09
CA TRP A 185 -6.53 2.55 3.41
C TRP A 185 -5.14 3.20 3.49
N ILE A 186 -4.08 2.53 3.00
CA ILE A 186 -2.73 3.10 2.94
C ILE A 186 -2.73 4.39 2.11
N THR A 187 -3.38 4.37 0.95
CA THR A 187 -3.48 5.53 0.06
C THR A 187 -4.17 6.71 0.76
N VAL A 188 -5.29 6.48 1.45
CA VAL A 188 -6.00 7.54 2.20
C VAL A 188 -5.13 8.11 3.32
N ASN A 189 -4.42 7.26 4.07
CA ASN A 189 -3.54 7.73 5.15
C ASN A 189 -2.33 8.51 4.61
N PHE A 190 -1.75 8.04 3.50
CA PHE A 190 -0.68 8.75 2.80
C PHE A 190 -1.13 10.15 2.35
N LEU A 191 -2.30 10.25 1.71
CA LEU A 191 -2.85 11.53 1.24
C LEU A 191 -3.31 12.46 2.37
N THR A 192 -3.65 11.92 3.55
CA THR A 192 -4.10 12.71 4.72
C THR A 192 -2.97 13.01 5.71
N GLY A 193 -1.72 12.63 5.41
CA GLY A 193 -0.55 12.89 6.25
C GLY A 193 -0.55 12.12 7.57
N ARG A 194 -1.33 11.04 7.67
CA ARG A 194 -1.40 10.16 8.84
C ARG A 194 -0.47 8.97 8.61
N HIS A 195 0.83 9.23 8.66
CA HIS A 195 1.83 8.16 8.63
C HIS A 195 1.97 7.59 10.06
N CYS A 196 1.92 6.26 10.19
CA CYS A 196 2.14 5.56 11.47
C CYS A 196 3.59 5.69 11.94
#